data_AF-A0AAV0VH03-F1
#
_entry.id   AF-A0AAV0VH03-F1
#
_cell.length_a   1.000
_cell.length_b   1.000
_cell.length_c   1.000
_cell.angle_alpha   90.00
_cell.angle_beta   90.00
_cell.angle_gamma   90.00
#
_symmetry.space_group_name_H-M   'P 1'
#
loop_
_entity.id
_entity.type
_entity.pdbx_description
1 polymer ?
#
loop_
_entity_poly.entity_id
_entity_poly.type
_entity_poly.pdbx_seq_one_letter_code
_entity_poly.pdbx_strand_id
1 'polypeptide(L)'
;MSNSNVNVSFACQRCFEPIRLDSSFNSISEHTIAELSLPIVTCPEVDLESQAKHIDHMIPGFHLNDSSSGNNGFTLLGEGETPTLSHQMKVAANLFDIVSGNSKINHPLCDECTDVLMDMMEEELQQAEADYVDYSNYLKELSTEEPEDMDALNKELEDLLKEEKKLMGELANLQDTENALDCDIKEAEKEKERLIKEEERYWKEYSKHRRDCILIEDNTQKGLVFVII
;
A
#
# COMPACT_ATOMS: atom_id res chain seq x y z
N MET A 1 -13.51 -19.87 -53.57
CA MET A 1 -12.84 -19.15 -52.48
C MET A 1 -13.78 -18.06 -52.03
N SER A 2 -14.40 -18.23 -50.87
CA SER A 2 -15.39 -17.31 -50.32
C SER A 2 -14.69 -16.03 -49.85
N ASN A 3 -14.89 -14.92 -50.55
CA ASN A 3 -14.48 -13.59 -50.09
C ASN A 3 -15.33 -13.23 -48.87
N SER A 4 -14.79 -13.45 -47.67
CA SER A 4 -15.33 -12.90 -46.44
C SER A 4 -15.00 -11.39 -46.41
N ASN A 5 -15.93 -10.56 -46.88
CA ASN A 5 -15.84 -9.12 -46.67
C ASN A 5 -15.88 -8.86 -45.16
N VAL A 6 -14.75 -8.47 -44.59
CA VAL A 6 -14.67 -8.02 -43.19
C VAL A 6 -15.28 -6.63 -43.14
N ASN A 7 -16.47 -6.52 -42.57
CA ASN A 7 -17.11 -5.24 -42.34
C ASN A 7 -16.46 -4.63 -41.09
N VAL A 8 -15.59 -3.64 -41.27
CA VAL A 8 -14.96 -2.92 -40.16
C VAL A 8 -15.96 -1.88 -39.66
N SER A 9 -16.66 -2.19 -38.56
CA SER A 9 -17.52 -1.24 -37.86
C SER A 9 -16.79 -0.70 -36.63
N PHE A 10 -16.60 0.61 -36.58
CA PHE A 10 -16.07 1.26 -35.39
C PHE A 10 -17.18 1.46 -34.37
N ALA A 11 -16.96 1.00 -33.14
CA ALA A 11 -17.98 0.95 -32.10
C ALA A 11 -17.63 1.85 -30.91
N CYS A 12 -18.66 2.36 -30.25
CA CYS A 12 -18.55 3.09 -29.00
C CYS A 12 -17.91 2.21 -27.93
N GLN A 13 -16.95 2.76 -27.17
CA GLN A 13 -16.30 2.02 -26.09
C GLN A 13 -17.27 1.57 -24.98
N ARG A 14 -18.34 2.33 -24.74
CA ARG A 14 -19.27 2.07 -23.63
C ARG A 14 -20.43 1.14 -24.02
N CYS A 15 -21.15 1.44 -25.11
CA CYS A 15 -22.32 0.68 -25.52
C CYS A 15 -22.05 -0.37 -26.60
N PHE A 16 -20.84 -0.38 -27.18
CA PHE A 16 -20.46 -1.26 -28.30
C PHE A 16 -21.32 -1.12 -29.56
N GLU A 17 -22.11 -0.04 -29.66
CA GLU A 17 -22.88 0.26 -30.86
C GLU A 17 -22.02 0.96 -31.93
N PRO A 18 -22.27 0.71 -33.23
CA PRO A 18 -21.55 1.36 -34.31
C PRO A 18 -21.71 2.89 -34.26
N ILE A 19 -20.59 3.61 -34.21
CA ILE A 19 -20.61 5.07 -34.23
C ILE A 19 -20.93 5.54 -35.64
N ARG A 20 -21.96 6.39 -35.75
CA ARG A 20 -22.35 7.02 -37.01
C ARG A 20 -21.67 8.38 -37.12
N LEU A 21 -20.77 8.51 -38.08
CA LEU A 21 -20.19 9.81 -38.42
C LEU A 21 -21.23 10.65 -39.16
N ASP A 22 -21.24 11.95 -38.86
CA ASP A 22 -22.08 12.88 -39.61
C ASP A 22 -21.61 13.00 -41.07
N SER A 23 -22.55 13.28 -41.97
CA SER A 23 -22.27 13.43 -43.40
C SER A 23 -21.22 14.50 -43.73
N SER A 24 -21.08 15.52 -42.87
CA SER A 24 -20.07 16.59 -42.98
C SER A 24 -18.63 16.10 -42.89
N PHE A 25 -18.37 14.96 -42.23
CA PHE A 25 -17.01 14.41 -42.14
C PHE A 25 -16.49 13.94 -43.51
N ASN A 26 -17.38 13.65 -44.46
CA ASN A 26 -17.00 13.19 -45.80
C ASN A 26 -16.30 14.25 -46.65
N SER A 27 -16.38 15.53 -46.29
CA SER A 27 -15.74 16.65 -47.02
C SER A 27 -14.62 17.32 -46.22
N ILE A 28 -14.09 16.65 -45.19
CA ILE A 28 -12.99 17.16 -44.38
C ILE A 28 -11.76 17.44 -45.26
N SER A 29 -11.18 18.62 -45.10
CA SER A 29 -9.97 19.01 -45.81
C SER A 29 -8.74 18.28 -45.27
N GLU A 30 -7.80 17.98 -46.15
CA GLU A 30 -6.52 17.35 -45.79
C GLU A 30 -5.74 18.16 -44.73
N HIS A 31 -5.84 19.49 -44.78
CA HIS A 31 -5.28 20.38 -43.77
C HIS A 31 -5.85 20.12 -42.36
N THR A 32 -7.17 19.94 -42.27
CA THR A 32 -7.85 19.66 -40.99
C THR A 32 -7.43 18.30 -40.43
N ILE A 33 -7.27 17.29 -41.28
CA ILE A 33 -6.78 15.95 -40.87
C ILE A 33 -5.36 16.06 -40.31
N ALA A 34 -4.49 16.84 -40.96
CA ALA A 34 -3.12 17.05 -40.51
C ALA A 34 -3.06 17.76 -39.15
N GLU A 35 -3.93 18.75 -38.92
CA GLU A 35 -4.05 19.42 -37.61
C GLU A 35 -4.56 18.48 -36.52
N LEU A 36 -5.60 17.68 -36.80
CA LEU A 36 -6.12 16.70 -35.85
C LEU A 36 -5.12 15.58 -35.52
N SER A 37 -4.17 15.32 -36.42
CA SER A 37 -3.08 14.36 -36.22
C SER A 37 -1.97 14.88 -35.31
N LEU A 38 -2.02 16.16 -34.90
CA LEU A 38 -1.07 16.72 -33.94
C LEU A 38 -1.38 16.18 -32.53
N PRO A 39 -0.35 15.91 -31.71
CA PRO A 39 -0.54 15.41 -30.35
C PRO A 39 -1.41 16.36 -29.51
N ILE A 40 -2.53 15.83 -28.99
CA ILE A 40 -3.49 16.58 -28.16
C ILE A 40 -2.88 16.95 -26.79
N VAL A 41 -1.80 16.26 -26.38
CA VAL A 41 -1.13 16.49 -25.10
C VAL A 41 0.33 16.89 -25.32
N THR A 42 0.66 18.15 -25.02
CA THR A 42 2.02 18.53 -24.63
C THR A 42 2.22 18.07 -23.20
N CYS A 43 2.66 16.82 -23.00
CA CYS A 43 3.15 16.41 -21.69
C CYS A 43 4.41 17.25 -21.39
N PRO A 44 4.52 17.94 -20.24
CA PRO A 44 5.84 18.39 -19.80
C PRO A 44 6.73 17.13 -19.69
N GLU A 45 8.01 17.25 -20.05
CA GLU A 45 8.95 16.12 -20.05
C GLU A 45 8.91 15.38 -18.70
N VAL A 46 8.30 14.19 -18.69
CA VAL A 46 8.38 13.26 -17.57
C VAL A 46 9.05 11.99 -18.06
N ASP A 47 10.09 11.63 -17.29
CA ASP A 47 11.11 10.61 -17.47
C ASP A 47 10.75 9.38 -18.33
N LEU A 48 11.60 9.15 -19.35
CA LEU A 48 11.47 8.21 -20.47
C LEU A 48 11.48 6.73 -20.04
N GLU A 49 11.77 6.46 -18.77
CA GLU A 49 11.94 5.10 -18.24
C GLU A 49 10.61 4.45 -17.78
N SER A 50 9.55 5.24 -17.65
CA SER A 50 8.21 4.79 -17.19
C SER A 50 7.39 4.08 -18.28
N GLN A 51 7.67 4.35 -19.57
CA GLN A 51 6.89 3.81 -20.70
C GLN A 51 7.28 2.38 -21.11
N ALA A 52 8.44 1.88 -20.69
CA ALA A 52 8.93 0.56 -21.10
C ALA A 52 8.12 -0.62 -20.53
N LYS A 53 7.18 -0.37 -19.60
CA LYS A 53 6.35 -1.42 -18.97
C LYS A 53 4.93 -1.53 -19.54
N HIS A 54 4.59 -0.79 -20.60
CA HIS A 54 3.23 -0.81 -21.18
C HIS A 54 3.24 -1.15 -22.68
N ILE A 55 4.05 -2.13 -23.07
CA ILE A 55 4.22 -2.56 -24.47
C ILE A 55 3.14 -3.57 -24.91
N ASP A 56 2.33 -4.10 -23.99
CA ASP A 56 1.46 -5.24 -24.30
C ASP A 56 0.09 -4.90 -24.93
N HIS A 57 -0.26 -3.62 -25.19
CA HIS A 57 -1.59 -3.25 -25.73
C HIS A 57 -1.52 -2.30 -26.94
N MET A 58 -0.52 -2.43 -27.79
CA MET A 58 -0.55 -1.79 -29.12
C MET A 58 -1.43 -2.64 -30.04
N ILE A 59 -2.70 -2.27 -30.21
CA ILE A 59 -3.51 -2.74 -31.35
C ILE A 59 -3.05 -1.91 -32.55
N PRO A 60 -2.46 -2.51 -33.60
CA PRO A 60 -2.04 -1.76 -34.77
C PRO A 60 -3.24 -1.07 -35.43
N GLY A 61 -3.11 0.22 -35.76
CA GLY A 61 -4.10 0.95 -36.55
C GLY A 61 -4.43 0.20 -37.84
N PHE A 62 -5.70 0.26 -38.26
CA PHE A 62 -6.16 -0.50 -39.42
C PHE A 62 -5.70 0.21 -40.70
N HIS A 63 -4.46 -0.06 -41.11
CA HIS A 63 -3.90 0.53 -42.33
C HIS A 63 -4.50 -0.13 -43.57
N LEU A 64 -5.41 0.58 -44.25
CA LEU A 64 -5.89 0.20 -45.59
C LEU A 64 -4.74 0.35 -46.60
N ASN A 65 -3.99 -0.72 -46.85
CA ASN A 65 -3.01 -0.74 -47.94
C ASN A 65 -3.74 -0.70 -49.29
N ASP A 66 -3.50 0.34 -50.09
CA ASP A 66 -3.82 0.36 -51.52
C ASP A 66 -2.96 -0.71 -52.24
N SER A 67 -3.43 -1.95 -52.30
CA SER A 67 -2.89 -2.94 -53.22
C SER A 67 -3.43 -2.68 -54.63
N SER A 68 -2.96 -1.61 -55.27
CA SER A 68 -3.22 -1.36 -56.69
C SER A 68 -2.28 -2.22 -57.55
N SER A 69 -2.61 -3.51 -57.71
CA SER A 69 -2.08 -4.33 -58.80
C SER A 69 -3.22 -4.67 -59.75
N GLY A 70 -3.30 -3.94 -60.86
CA GLY A 70 -4.26 -4.20 -61.93
C GLY A 70 -4.65 -2.95 -62.70
N ASN A 71 -3.82 -2.61 -63.69
CA ASN A 71 -4.10 -1.67 -64.77
C ASN A 71 -5.54 -1.86 -65.32
N ASN A 72 -6.38 -0.83 -65.24
CA ASN A 72 -7.43 -0.45 -66.21
C ASN A 72 -8.02 0.90 -65.78
N GLY A 73 -7.64 1.95 -66.50
CA GLY A 73 -8.22 3.28 -66.35
C GLY A 73 -9.70 3.30 -66.74
N PHE A 74 -10.52 3.79 -65.82
CA PHE A 74 -11.83 4.34 -66.14
C PHE A 74 -12.00 5.66 -65.38
N THR A 75 -11.77 6.77 -66.07
CA THR A 75 -12.06 8.11 -65.59
C THR A 75 -13.55 8.39 -65.79
N LEU A 76 -14.34 8.27 -64.72
CA LEU A 76 -15.72 8.76 -64.72
C LEU A 76 -15.72 10.26 -64.45
N LEU A 77 -15.74 11.06 -65.52
CA LEU A 77 -16.16 12.47 -65.47
C LEU A 77 -17.69 12.47 -65.42
N GLY A 78 -18.24 12.68 -64.23
CA GLY A 78 -19.68 12.79 -64.00
C GLY A 78 -19.97 13.57 -62.72
N GLU A 79 -20.37 14.83 -62.91
CA GLU A 79 -20.98 15.71 -61.91
C GLU A 79 -22.10 14.98 -61.15
N GLY A 80 -21.94 14.84 -59.83
CA GLY A 80 -22.84 14.10 -58.96
C GLY A 80 -22.05 13.39 -57.86
N GLU A 81 -21.43 14.18 -56.98
CA GLU A 81 -20.61 13.72 -55.85
C GLU A 81 -21.47 12.98 -54.82
N THR A 82 -21.83 11.74 -55.14
CA THR A 82 -22.13 10.75 -54.11
C THR A 82 -20.78 10.25 -53.60
N PRO A 83 -20.40 10.51 -52.33
CA PRO A 83 -19.16 9.98 -51.79
C PRO A 83 -19.21 8.45 -51.92
N THR A 84 -18.29 7.89 -52.71
CA THR A 84 -18.21 6.45 -52.89
C THR A 84 -18.07 5.79 -51.51
N LEU A 85 -18.73 4.65 -51.29
CA LEU A 85 -18.65 3.91 -50.01
C LEU A 85 -17.19 3.71 -49.55
N SER A 86 -16.27 3.54 -50.50
CA SER A 86 -14.83 3.46 -50.25
C SER A 86 -14.24 4.73 -49.61
N HIS A 87 -14.67 5.92 -50.05
CA HIS A 87 -14.23 7.19 -49.46
C HIS A 87 -14.73 7.33 -48.03
N GLN A 88 -16.01 7.02 -47.77
CA GLN A 88 -16.59 7.10 -46.42
C GLN A 88 -15.88 6.16 -45.44
N MET A 89 -15.55 4.94 -45.89
CA MET A 89 -14.81 3.97 -45.08
C MET A 89 -13.36 4.43 -44.81
N LYS A 90 -12.69 5.05 -45.80
CA LYS A 90 -11.33 5.62 -45.62
C LYS A 90 -11.32 6.79 -44.65
N VAL A 91 -12.27 7.72 -44.78
CA VAL A 91 -12.43 8.87 -43.86
C VAL A 91 -12.70 8.40 -42.44
N ALA A 92 -13.61 7.44 -42.27
CA ALA A 92 -13.90 6.87 -40.97
C ALA A 92 -12.64 6.26 -40.35
N ALA A 93 -11.98 5.34 -41.05
CA ALA A 93 -10.78 4.67 -40.54
C ALA A 93 -9.68 5.65 -40.11
N ASN A 94 -9.41 6.66 -40.93
CA ASN A 94 -8.41 7.68 -40.61
C ASN A 94 -8.78 8.47 -39.34
N LEU A 95 -10.05 8.87 -39.17
CA LEU A 95 -10.49 9.60 -37.99
C LEU A 95 -10.40 8.74 -36.72
N PHE A 96 -10.77 7.46 -36.79
CA PHE A 96 -10.65 6.54 -35.65
C PHE A 96 -9.19 6.30 -35.27
N ASP A 97 -8.30 6.14 -36.25
CA ASP A 97 -6.86 6.00 -36.01
C ASP A 97 -6.27 7.27 -35.36
N ILE A 98 -6.70 8.47 -35.79
CA ILE A 98 -6.27 9.75 -35.20
C ILE A 98 -6.74 9.87 -33.74
N VAL A 99 -8.00 9.55 -33.45
CA VAL A 99 -8.57 9.68 -32.09
C VAL A 99 -7.98 8.63 -31.15
N SER A 100 -7.76 7.41 -31.62
CA SER A 100 -7.13 6.33 -30.87
C SER A 100 -5.62 6.55 -30.68
N GLY A 101 -4.93 7.12 -31.68
CA GLY A 101 -3.50 7.39 -31.64
C GLY A 101 -3.09 8.61 -30.80
N ASN A 102 -3.94 9.65 -30.73
CA ASN A 102 -3.64 10.87 -29.98
C ASN A 102 -4.18 10.89 -28.54
N SER A 103 -4.91 9.85 -28.12
CA SER A 103 -5.47 9.76 -26.77
C SER A 103 -5.13 8.42 -26.12
N LYS A 104 -5.00 8.40 -24.79
CA LYS A 104 -4.85 7.15 -24.01
C LYS A 104 -6.18 6.36 -23.92
N ILE A 105 -7.23 6.84 -24.60
CA ILE A 105 -8.58 6.30 -24.55
C ILE A 105 -8.73 5.39 -25.77
N ASN A 106 -8.87 4.09 -25.51
CA ASN A 106 -8.70 3.08 -26.54
C ASN A 106 -9.69 3.21 -27.70
N HIS A 107 -10.93 3.69 -27.49
CA HIS A 107 -11.94 3.92 -28.54
C HIS A 107 -12.85 5.13 -28.17
N PRO A 108 -13.37 5.89 -29.14
CA PRO A 108 -14.28 7.01 -28.85
C PRO A 108 -15.63 6.55 -28.28
N LEU A 109 -16.32 7.48 -27.61
CA LEU A 109 -17.70 7.32 -27.17
C LEU A 109 -18.68 7.84 -28.24
N CYS A 110 -19.89 7.29 -28.27
CA CYS A 110 -20.98 7.90 -29.02
C CYS A 110 -21.53 9.12 -28.27
N ASP A 111 -22.34 9.92 -28.97
CA ASP A 111 -22.97 11.14 -28.46
C ASP A 111 -23.71 10.88 -27.13
N GLU A 112 -24.63 9.91 -27.12
CA GLU A 112 -25.42 9.55 -25.93
C GLU A 112 -24.56 9.09 -24.75
N CYS A 113 -23.49 8.31 -25.01
CA CYS A 113 -22.58 7.86 -23.95
C CYS A 113 -21.69 8.99 -23.44
N THR A 114 -21.46 10.02 -24.24
CA THR A 114 -20.70 11.21 -23.84
C THR A 114 -21.57 12.11 -22.97
N ASP A 115 -22.83 12.33 -23.35
CA ASP A 115 -23.79 13.10 -22.53
C ASP A 115 -23.94 12.48 -21.13
N VAL A 116 -24.15 11.16 -21.06
CA VAL A 116 -24.22 10.45 -19.77
C VAL A 116 -22.94 10.61 -18.96
N LEU A 117 -21.77 10.57 -19.60
CA LEU A 117 -20.50 10.78 -18.91
C LEU A 117 -20.38 12.21 -18.37
N MET A 118 -20.80 13.20 -19.14
CA MET A 118 -20.79 14.60 -18.72
C MET A 118 -21.72 14.83 -17.53
N ASP A 119 -22.94 14.26 -17.57
CA ASP A 119 -23.89 14.32 -16.46
C ASP A 119 -23.32 13.68 -15.18
N MET A 120 -22.68 12.51 -15.31
CA MET A 120 -22.03 11.85 -14.17
C MET A 120 -20.89 12.69 -13.59
N MET A 121 -20.07 13.31 -14.43
CA MET A 121 -18.98 14.17 -13.98
C MET A 121 -19.50 15.44 -13.30
N GLU A 122 -20.61 16.00 -13.78
CA GLU A 122 -21.26 17.14 -13.15
C GLU A 122 -21.84 16.77 -11.77
N GLU A 123 -22.48 15.61 -11.65
CA GLU A 123 -22.98 15.09 -10.36
C GLU A 123 -21.82 14.86 -9.37
N GLU A 124 -20.72 14.24 -9.82
CA GLU A 124 -19.52 14.05 -9.00
C GLU A 124 -18.92 15.38 -8.54
N LEU A 125 -18.88 16.40 -9.42
CA LEU A 125 -18.40 17.73 -9.08
C LEU A 125 -19.30 18.41 -8.04
N GLN A 126 -20.62 18.38 -8.24
CA GLN A 126 -21.58 18.96 -7.32
C GLN A 126 -21.51 18.32 -5.92
N GLN A 127 -21.35 16.99 -5.85
CA GLN A 127 -21.15 16.30 -4.59
C GLN A 127 -19.85 16.74 -3.90
N ALA A 128 -18.75 16.85 -4.64
CA ALA A 128 -17.47 17.30 -4.08
C ALA A 128 -17.52 18.76 -3.59
N GLU A 129 -18.25 19.63 -4.28
CA GLU A 129 -18.49 21.02 -3.85
C GLU A 129 -19.33 21.07 -2.58
N ALA A 130 -20.38 20.26 -2.47
CA ALA A 130 -21.20 20.15 -1.28
C ALA A 130 -20.36 19.66 -0.07
N ASP A 131 -19.60 18.59 -0.26
CA ASP A 131 -18.68 18.07 0.76
C ASP A 131 -17.68 19.14 1.21
N TYR A 132 -17.10 19.89 0.26
CA TYR A 132 -16.18 20.99 0.57
C TYR A 132 -16.84 22.08 1.42
N VAL A 133 -18.08 22.46 1.09
CA VAL A 133 -18.84 23.45 1.86
C VAL A 133 -19.10 22.94 3.28
N ASP A 134 -19.49 21.67 3.43
CA ASP A 134 -19.72 21.05 4.74
C ASP A 134 -18.44 21.03 5.59
N TYR A 135 -17.31 20.58 5.01
CA TYR A 135 -16.01 20.63 5.70
C TYR A 135 -15.60 22.06 6.06
N SER A 136 -15.83 23.02 5.16
CA SER A 136 -15.53 24.44 5.42
C SER A 136 -16.36 24.98 6.58
N ASN A 137 -17.64 24.63 6.66
CA ASN A 137 -18.52 25.04 7.73
C ASN A 137 -18.11 24.41 9.07
N TYR A 138 -17.81 23.11 9.08
CA TYR A 138 -17.31 22.41 10.27
C TYR A 138 -16.00 23.02 10.79
N LEU A 139 -15.06 23.35 9.91
CA LEU A 139 -13.82 24.03 10.30
C LEU A 139 -14.06 25.44 10.88
N LYS A 140 -15.05 26.17 10.35
CA LYS A 140 -15.44 27.48 10.90
C LYS A 140 -16.09 27.32 12.28
N GLU A 141 -16.92 26.30 12.46
CA GLU A 141 -17.54 25.99 13.76
C GLU A 141 -16.46 25.66 14.79
N LEU A 142 -15.56 24.72 14.50
CA LEU A 142 -14.40 24.36 15.32
C LEU A 142 -13.45 25.52 15.65
N SER A 143 -13.34 26.51 14.76
CA SER A 143 -12.49 27.70 15.01
C SER A 143 -13.21 28.81 15.75
N THR A 144 -14.55 28.78 15.78
CA THR A 144 -15.39 29.72 16.53
C THR A 144 -15.70 29.18 17.93
N GLU A 145 -15.80 27.87 18.07
CA GLU A 145 -15.70 27.15 19.34
C GLU A 145 -14.30 27.41 19.92
N GLU A 146 -14.18 28.45 20.75
CA GLU A 146 -13.02 28.53 21.64
C GLU A 146 -12.98 27.22 22.44
N PRO A 147 -11.89 26.45 22.36
CA PRO A 147 -11.80 25.20 23.08
C PRO A 147 -12.03 25.46 24.58
N GLU A 148 -13.04 24.80 25.13
CA GLU A 148 -13.39 24.90 26.55
C GLU A 148 -12.14 24.62 27.40
N ASP A 149 -11.63 25.68 28.03
CA ASP A 149 -10.58 25.69 29.04
C ASP A 149 -9.26 24.96 28.65
N MET A 150 -8.66 25.32 27.51
CA MET A 150 -7.31 24.87 27.13
C MET A 150 -6.26 25.12 28.23
N ASP A 151 -6.45 26.15 29.05
CA ASP A 151 -5.56 26.45 30.18
C ASP A 151 -5.68 25.39 31.28
N ALA A 152 -6.89 24.94 31.63
CA ALA A 152 -7.07 23.81 32.54
C ALA A 152 -6.49 22.53 31.97
N LEU A 153 -6.68 22.26 30.67
CA LEU A 153 -6.14 21.05 30.04
C LEU A 153 -4.61 21.06 30.00
N ASN A 154 -3.99 22.21 29.69
CA ASN A 154 -2.55 22.38 29.74
C ASN A 154 -2.00 22.22 31.16
N LYS A 155 -2.74 22.71 32.16
CA LYS A 155 -2.37 22.55 33.57
C LYS A 155 -2.46 21.10 34.02
N GLU A 156 -3.52 20.39 33.64
CA GLU A 156 -3.66 18.95 33.90
C GLU A 156 -2.53 18.15 33.25
N LEU A 157 -2.19 18.47 32.00
CA LEU A 157 -1.06 17.87 31.31
C LEU A 157 0.26 18.12 32.06
N GLU A 158 0.51 19.33 32.53
CA GLU A 158 1.71 19.67 33.28
C GLU A 158 1.79 18.91 34.62
N ASP A 159 0.65 18.78 35.31
CA ASP A 159 0.55 18.05 36.58
C ASP A 159 0.77 16.54 36.38
N LEU A 160 0.22 15.95 35.31
CA LEU A 160 0.45 14.56 34.94
C LEU A 160 1.92 14.28 34.60
N LEU A 161 2.58 15.17 33.84
CA LEU A 161 4.01 15.02 33.51
C LEU A 161 4.90 15.10 34.76
N LYS A 162 4.55 15.94 35.74
CA LYS A 162 5.27 16.01 37.02
C LYS A 162 5.12 14.72 37.81
N GLU A 163 3.91 14.16 37.87
CA GLU A 163 3.67 12.90 38.58
C GLU A 163 4.34 11.73 37.88
N GLU A 164 4.31 11.66 36.55
CA GLU A 164 5.03 10.64 35.77
C GLU A 164 6.53 10.67 36.10
N LYS A 165 7.14 11.85 36.08
CA LYS A 165 8.57 12.01 36.41
C LYS A 165 8.88 11.57 37.85
N LYS A 166 8.01 11.86 38.79
CA LYS A 166 8.15 11.45 40.19
C LYS A 166 8.07 9.94 40.32
N LEU A 167 7.06 9.31 39.72
CA LEU A 167 6.87 7.86 39.72
C LEU A 167 8.04 7.12 39.06
N MET A 168 8.56 7.65 37.94
CA MET A 168 9.77 7.10 37.32
C MET A 168 10.98 7.14 38.27
N GLY A 169 11.15 8.22 39.03
CA GLY A 169 12.20 8.34 40.04
C GLY A 169 12.03 7.33 41.18
N GLU A 170 10.80 7.14 41.66
CA GLU A 170 10.49 6.13 42.69
C GLU A 170 10.78 4.71 42.18
N LEU A 171 10.41 4.41 40.94
CA LEU A 171 10.66 3.10 40.31
C LEU A 171 12.16 2.82 40.18
N ALA A 172 12.95 3.81 39.73
CA ALA A 172 14.40 3.68 39.64
C ALA A 172 15.04 3.39 41.01
N ASN A 173 14.62 4.12 42.06
CA ASN A 173 15.10 3.88 43.41
C ASN A 173 14.74 2.47 43.90
N LEU A 174 13.50 2.00 43.65
CA LEU A 174 13.09 0.66 44.03
C LEU A 174 13.92 -0.40 43.33
N GLN A 175 14.21 -0.22 42.03
CA GLN A 175 15.05 -1.13 41.27
C GLN A 175 16.49 -1.18 41.80
N ASP A 176 17.06 -0.05 42.20
CA ASP A 176 18.37 -0.01 42.86
C ASP A 176 18.36 -0.76 44.20
N THR A 177 17.30 -0.61 45.00
CA THR A 177 17.16 -1.36 46.25
C THR A 177 16.98 -2.86 46.03
N GLU A 178 16.22 -3.25 45.01
CA GLU A 178 16.04 -4.66 44.63
C GLU A 178 17.38 -5.29 44.25
N ASN A 179 18.16 -4.62 43.39
CA ASN A 179 19.48 -5.08 42.99
C ASN A 179 20.44 -5.22 44.19
N ALA A 180 20.40 -4.29 45.15
CA ALA A 180 21.20 -4.37 46.36
C ALA A 180 20.81 -5.58 47.23
N LEU A 181 19.51 -5.80 47.43
CA LEU A 181 19.01 -6.95 48.18
C LEU A 181 19.36 -8.27 47.51
N ASP A 182 19.30 -8.36 46.18
CA ASP A 182 19.73 -9.53 45.42
C ASP A 182 21.22 -9.84 45.60
N CYS A 183 22.06 -8.82 45.71
CA CYS A 183 23.47 -8.98 46.06
C CYS A 183 23.64 -9.53 47.48
N ASP A 184 22.92 -8.96 48.45
CA ASP A 184 22.97 -9.41 49.85
C ASP A 184 22.49 -10.87 50.00
N ILE A 185 21.43 -11.26 49.28
CA ILE A 185 20.91 -12.63 49.26
C ILE A 185 21.98 -13.60 48.73
N LYS A 186 22.63 -13.27 47.61
CA LYS A 186 23.69 -14.12 47.03
C LYS A 186 24.87 -14.29 47.98
N GLU A 187 25.25 -13.24 48.71
CA GLU A 187 26.30 -13.32 49.72
C GLU A 187 25.88 -14.21 50.90
N ALA A 188 24.66 -14.04 51.40
CA ALA A 188 24.10 -14.86 52.47
C ALA A 188 23.99 -16.35 52.07
N GLU A 189 23.60 -16.64 50.84
CA GLU A 189 23.54 -18.02 50.31
C GLU A 189 24.93 -18.67 50.25
N LYS A 190 25.94 -17.91 49.81
CA LYS A 190 27.33 -18.39 49.79
C LYS A 190 27.85 -18.67 51.19
N GLU A 191 27.54 -17.81 52.14
CA GLU A 191 27.92 -17.99 53.54
C GLU A 191 27.21 -19.19 54.17
N LYS A 192 25.92 -19.37 53.89
CA LYS A 192 25.16 -20.56 54.28
C LYS A 192 25.81 -21.84 53.77
N GLU A 193 26.20 -21.89 52.50
CA GLU A 193 26.87 -23.05 51.89
C GLU A 193 28.24 -23.31 52.54
N ARG A 194 28.98 -22.27 52.93
CA ARG A 194 30.23 -22.41 53.69
C ARG A 194 29.98 -23.04 55.06
N LEU A 195 28.97 -22.57 55.78
CA LEU A 195 28.60 -23.07 57.10
C LEU A 195 28.12 -24.53 57.06
N ILE A 196 27.34 -24.93 56.04
CA ILE A 196 26.91 -26.33 55.86
C ILE A 196 28.13 -27.26 55.73
N LYS A 197 29.15 -26.86 54.97
CA LYS A 197 30.39 -27.64 54.83
C LYS A 197 31.18 -27.72 56.14
N GLU A 198 31.19 -26.65 56.93
CA GLU A 198 31.78 -26.64 58.26
C GLU A 198 31.04 -27.57 59.22
N GLU A 199 29.70 -27.52 59.23
CA GLU A 199 28.86 -28.41 60.02
C GLU A 199 29.09 -29.88 59.66
N GLU A 200 29.15 -30.22 58.36
CA GLU A 200 29.42 -31.60 57.93
C GLU A 200 30.80 -32.09 58.42
N ARG A 201 31.83 -31.23 58.38
CA ARG A 201 33.16 -31.55 58.93
C ARG A 201 33.08 -31.82 60.42
N TYR A 202 32.46 -30.91 61.19
CA TYR A 202 32.28 -31.09 62.62
C TYR A 202 31.48 -32.36 62.96
N TRP A 203 30.48 -32.71 62.15
CA TRP A 203 29.68 -33.90 62.37
C TRP A 203 30.47 -35.20 62.15
N LYS A 204 31.37 -35.22 61.16
CA LYS A 204 32.31 -36.33 60.94
C LYS A 204 33.28 -36.49 62.10
N GLU A 205 33.85 -35.39 62.59
CA GLU A 205 34.76 -35.38 63.74
C GLU A 205 34.04 -35.86 65.01
N TYR A 206 32.86 -35.32 65.31
CA TYR A 206 32.04 -35.73 66.44
C TYR A 206 31.68 -37.22 66.37
N SER A 207 31.28 -37.71 65.20
CA SER A 207 30.96 -39.13 64.98
C SER A 207 32.17 -40.05 65.12
N LYS A 208 33.38 -39.57 64.80
CA LYS A 208 34.63 -40.28 65.06
C LYS A 208 34.92 -40.34 66.56
N HIS A 209 34.94 -39.19 67.24
CA HIS A 209 35.18 -39.13 68.67
C HIS A 209 34.18 -39.97 69.47
N ARG A 210 32.89 -39.93 69.12
CA ARG A 210 31.87 -40.75 69.75
C ARG A 210 32.14 -42.25 69.60
N ARG A 211 32.56 -42.70 68.40
CA ARG A 211 32.94 -44.11 68.19
C ARG A 211 34.16 -44.49 69.01
N ASP A 212 35.18 -43.63 69.05
CA ASP A 212 36.40 -43.88 69.81
C ASP A 212 36.08 -44.01 71.32
N CYS A 213 35.20 -43.17 71.86
CA CYS A 213 34.71 -43.29 73.25
C CYS A 213 34.02 -44.65 73.50
N ILE A 214 33.09 -45.06 72.64
CA ILE A 214 32.39 -46.35 72.77
C ILE A 214 33.38 -47.52 72.75
N LEU A 215 34.38 -47.51 71.86
CA LEU A 215 35.39 -48.55 71.79
C LEU A 215 36.26 -48.62 73.05
N ILE A 216 36.62 -47.47 73.62
CA ILE A 216 37.37 -47.40 74.88
C ILE A 216 36.51 -47.97 76.03
N GLU A 217 35.25 -47.57 76.14
CA GLU A 217 34.32 -48.09 77.13
C GLU A 217 34.17 -49.62 77.06
N ASP A 218 33.92 -50.17 75.87
CA ASP A 218 33.85 -51.62 75.62
C ASP A 218 35.13 -52.36 76.05
N ASN A 219 36.29 -51.80 75.72
CA ASN A 219 37.59 -52.38 76.08
C ASN A 219 37.82 -52.35 77.60
N THR A 220 37.42 -51.26 78.27
CA THR A 220 37.49 -51.19 79.74
C THR A 220 36.54 -52.19 80.40
N GLN A 221 35.33 -52.37 79.86
CA GLN A 221 34.36 -53.34 80.38
C GLN A 221 34.86 -54.78 80.21
N LYS A 222 35.41 -55.15 79.03
CA LYS A 222 36.02 -56.47 78.79
C LYS A 222 37.26 -56.72 79.66
N GLY A 223 38.10 -55.70 79.84
CA GLY A 223 39.26 -55.76 80.72
C GLY A 223 38.87 -55.99 82.19
N LEU A 224 37.82 -55.31 82.67
CA LEU A 224 37.27 -55.53 84.01
C LEU A 224 36.72 -56.95 84.19
N VAL A 225 36.04 -57.51 83.18
CA VAL A 225 35.55 -58.90 83.23
C VAL A 225 36.70 -59.92 83.28
N PHE A 226 37.80 -59.67 82.56
CA PHE A 226 38.98 -60.55 82.57
C PHE A 226 39.79 -60.48 83.88
N VAL A 227 39.65 -59.39 84.65
CA VAL A 227 40.33 -59.23 85.95
C VAL A 227 39.49 -59.79 87.12
N ILE A 228 38.20 -60.08 86.91
CA ILE A 228 37.27 -60.57 87.94
C ILE A 228 37.06 -62.10 87.89
N ILE A 229 37.55 -62.80 86.85
CA ILE A 229 37.57 -64.28 86.74
C ILE A 229 38.96 -64.79 87.12
#